data_AF-B4K458-F1
#
_entry.id   AF-B4K458-F1
#
_cell.length_a   1.000
_cell.length_b   1.000
_cell.length_c   1.000
_cell.angle_alpha   90.00
_cell.angle_beta   90.00
_cell.angle_gamma   90.00
#
_symmetry.space_group_name_H-M   'P 1'
#
loop_
_entity.id
_entity.type
_entity.pdbx_description
1 polymer ?
#
loop_
_entity_poly.entity_id
_entity_poly.type
_entity_poly.pdbx_seq_one_letter_code
_entity_poly.pdbx_strand_id
1 'polypeptide(L)'
;MPRSDIEDRTEFLLKLLNLPHGSKNVKNLSGGQQRRVSLAVALLHEPELLILDEPTVGVDPVLRQSIWNHLVEITKNGHTTVIITTHYIDECAQAHMVSSHRIHIVKLWEG
;
A
#
# COMPACT_ATOMS: atom_id res chain seq x y z
N MET A 1 -18.57 -7.61 -1.91
CA MET A 1 -18.81 -6.19 -2.23
C MET A 1 -19.73 -6.10 -3.44
N PRO A 2 -20.73 -5.21 -3.41
CA PRO A 2 -21.47 -4.74 -4.60
C PRO A 2 -20.52 -4.28 -5.72
N ARG A 3 -20.99 -4.35 -6.98
CA ARG A 3 -20.19 -3.97 -8.15
C ARG A 3 -19.84 -2.47 -8.20
N SER A 4 -20.76 -1.61 -7.73
CA SER A 4 -20.53 -0.16 -7.56
C SER A 4 -19.33 0.12 -6.68
N ASP A 5 -19.23 -0.59 -5.56
CA ASP A 5 -18.19 -0.35 -4.55
C ASP A 5 -16.80 -0.76 -5.05
N ILE A 6 -16.75 -1.73 -5.96
CA ILE A 6 -15.50 -2.15 -6.62
C ILE A 6 -15.02 -1.09 -7.60
N GLU A 7 -15.93 -0.48 -8.37
CA GLU A 7 -15.60 0.57 -9.34
C GLU A 7 -15.09 1.82 -8.62
N ASP A 8 -15.77 2.26 -7.55
CA ASP A 8 -15.35 3.41 -6.74
C ASP A 8 -13.97 3.19 -6.08
N ARG A 9 -13.75 2.00 -5.50
CA ARG A 9 -12.44 1.64 -4.93
C ARG A 9 -11.35 1.55 -5.98
N THR A 10 -11.67 1.00 -7.14
CA THR A 10 -10.71 0.93 -8.25
C THR A 10 -10.29 2.34 -8.66
N GLU A 11 -11.23 3.27 -8.80
CA GLU A 11 -10.93 4.65 -9.13
C GLU A 11 -10.07 5.33 -8.05
N PHE A 12 -10.42 5.13 -6.77
CA PHE A 12 -9.63 5.61 -5.65
C PHE A 12 -8.19 5.08 -5.69
N LEU A 13 -7.99 3.77 -5.85
CA LEU A 13 -6.67 3.14 -5.85
C LEU A 13 -5.83 3.56 -7.05
N LEU A 14 -6.44 3.75 -8.22
CA LEU A 14 -5.75 4.26 -9.40
C LEU A 14 -5.18 5.67 -9.15
N LYS A 15 -5.97 6.53 -8.50
CA LYS A 15 -5.53 7.89 -8.11
C LYS A 15 -4.46 7.83 -7.02
N LEU A 16 -4.68 7.08 -5.95
CA LEU A 16 -3.75 6.92 -4.82
C LEU A 16 -2.37 6.46 -5.29
N LEU A 17 -2.32 5.51 -6.22
CA LEU A 17 -1.09 4.86 -6.67
C LEU A 17 -0.49 5.48 -7.94
N ASN A 18 -1.03 6.61 -8.39
CA ASN A 18 -0.64 7.29 -9.62
C ASN A 18 -0.49 6.31 -10.80
N LEU A 19 -1.56 5.55 -11.03
CA LEU A 19 -1.67 4.57 -12.10
C LEU A 19 -2.48 5.15 -13.27
N PRO A 20 -2.07 4.89 -14.52
CA PRO A 20 -2.80 5.39 -15.67
C PRO A 20 -4.19 4.75 -15.75
N HIS A 21 -5.21 5.56 -16.05
CA HIS A 21 -6.55 5.07 -16.35
C HIS A 21 -6.61 4.37 -17.71
N GLY A 22 -7.45 3.33 -17.82
CA GLY A 22 -7.82 2.68 -19.08
C GLY A 22 -7.22 1.29 -19.31
N SER A 23 -7.64 0.65 -20.40
CA SER A 23 -7.26 -0.70 -20.85
C SER A 23 -5.80 -0.78 -21.35
N LYS A 24 -4.83 -0.44 -20.51
CA LYS A 24 -3.44 -0.81 -20.77
C LYS A 24 -3.20 -2.18 -20.15
N ASN A 25 -2.78 -3.14 -20.97
CA ASN A 25 -2.36 -4.44 -20.47
C ASN A 25 -1.22 -4.22 -19.45
N VAL A 26 -1.25 -4.88 -18.29
CA VAL A 26 -0.25 -4.72 -17.22
C VAL A 26 1.17 -4.92 -17.75
N LYS A 27 1.32 -5.76 -18.78
CA LYS A 27 2.57 -6.03 -19.51
C LYS A 27 3.24 -4.79 -20.13
N ASN A 28 2.45 -3.75 -20.44
CA ASN A 28 2.91 -2.52 -21.08
C ASN A 28 3.26 -1.41 -20.06
N LEU A 29 3.13 -1.70 -18.77
CA LEU A 29 3.48 -0.79 -17.69
C LEU A 29 4.97 -0.92 -17.33
N SER A 30 5.57 0.15 -16.81
CA SER A 30 6.92 0.06 -16.25
C SER A 30 6.96 -0.90 -15.05
N GLY A 31 8.11 -1.49 -14.72
CA GLY A 31 8.22 -2.41 -13.58
C GLY A 31 7.71 -1.80 -12.25
N GLY A 32 7.96 -0.50 -12.03
CA GLY A 32 7.41 0.23 -10.88
C GLY A 32 5.89 0.37 -10.92
N GLN A 33 5.31 0.62 -12.09
CA GLN A 33 3.85 0.65 -12.26
C GLN A 33 3.23 -0.75 -12.05
N GLN A 34 3.88 -1.82 -12.52
CA GLN A 34 3.41 -3.20 -12.29
C GLN A 34 3.38 -3.55 -10.80
N ARG A 35 4.43 -3.18 -10.04
CA ARG A 35 4.44 -3.33 -8.58
C ARG A 35 3.30 -2.56 -7.92
N ARG A 36 3.05 -1.32 -8.34
CA ARG A 36 1.92 -0.53 -7.82
C ARG A 36 0.56 -1.13 -8.20
N VAL A 37 0.40 -1.71 -9.39
CA VAL A 37 -0.81 -2.47 -9.74
C VAL A 37 -0.99 -3.67 -8.80
N SER A 38 0.08 -4.40 -8.49
CA SER A 38 0.02 -5.51 -7.52
C SER A 38 -0.44 -5.03 -6.14
N LEU A 39 0.06 -3.88 -5.68
CA LEU A 39 -0.39 -3.25 -4.44
C LEU A 39 -1.88 -2.84 -4.51
N ALA A 40 -2.33 -2.27 -5.63
CA ALA A 40 -3.74 -1.93 -5.85
C ALA A 40 -4.64 -3.17 -5.70
N VAL A 41 -4.27 -4.28 -6.34
CA VAL A 41 -5.01 -5.54 -6.25
C VAL A 41 -5.06 -6.08 -4.82
N ALA A 42 -3.95 -5.97 -4.08
CA ALA A 42 -3.88 -6.38 -2.68
C ALA A 42 -4.79 -5.52 -1.78
N LEU A 43 -4.96 -4.23 -2.08
CA LEU A 43 -5.82 -3.32 -1.32
C LEU A 43 -7.30 -3.38 -1.73
N LEU A 44 -7.59 -3.78 -2.96
CA LEU A 44 -8.94 -3.73 -3.54
C LEU A 44 -9.95 -4.55 -2.73
N HIS A 45 -9.54 -5.71 -2.23
CA HIS A 45 -10.41 -6.72 -1.61
C HIS A 45 -10.54 -6.61 -0.07
N GLU A 46 -10.01 -5.55 0.54
CA GLU A 46 -10.11 -5.30 2.00
C GLU A 46 -9.69 -6.50 2.87
N PRO A 47 -8.44 -6.97 2.75
CA PRO A 47 -8.00 -8.11 3.53
C PRO A 47 -8.00 -7.81 5.03
N GLU A 48 -8.31 -8.82 5.85
CA GLU A 48 -8.13 -8.74 7.31
C GLU A 48 -6.63 -8.73 7.71
N LEU A 49 -5.77 -9.29 6.87
CA LEU A 49 -4.32 -9.32 7.01
C LEU A 49 -3.64 -8.99 5.69
N LEU A 50 -2.84 -7.93 5.69
CA LEU A 50 -2.05 -7.49 4.56
C LEU A 50 -0.56 -7.63 4.90
N ILE A 51 0.16 -8.44 4.11
CA ILE A 51 1.61 -8.60 4.23
C ILE A 51 2.25 -7.98 2.99
N LEU A 52 3.14 -7.02 3.18
CA LEU A 52 3.80 -6.28 2.11
C LEU A 52 5.32 -6.43 2.25
N ASP A 53 5.97 -6.83 1.16
CA ASP A 53 7.42 -6.88 1.10
C ASP A 53 7.95 -5.68 0.30
N GLU A 54 8.60 -4.74 0.97
CA GLU A 54 9.23 -3.54 0.38
C GLU A 54 8.33 -2.79 -0.64
N PRO A 55 7.06 -2.47 -0.31
CA PRO A 55 6.06 -2.04 -1.30
C PRO A 55 6.30 -0.63 -1.87
N THR A 56 7.16 0.18 -1.23
CA THR A 56 7.45 1.57 -1.62
C THR A 56 8.87 1.76 -2.16
N VAL A 57 9.61 0.67 -2.42
CA VAL A 57 10.95 0.73 -3.01
C VAL A 57 10.90 1.31 -4.43
N GLY A 58 11.74 2.32 -4.67
CA GLY A 58 11.81 3.02 -5.96
C GLY A 58 10.61 3.92 -6.27
N VAL A 59 9.72 4.15 -5.29
CA VAL A 59 8.64 5.13 -5.37
C VAL A 59 9.18 6.52 -4.99
N ASP A 60 8.65 7.59 -5.57
CA ASP A 60 9.03 8.95 -5.17
C ASP A 60 8.54 9.28 -3.73
N PRO A 61 9.18 10.23 -3.03
CA PRO A 61 8.86 10.53 -1.64
C PRO A 61 7.40 10.92 -1.38
N VAL A 62 6.76 11.64 -2.32
CA VAL A 62 5.39 12.13 -2.15
C VAL A 62 4.40 10.97 -2.24
N LEU A 63 4.53 10.14 -3.27
CA LEU A 63 3.67 8.98 -3.45
C LEU A 63 3.84 7.95 -2.33
N ARG A 64 5.08 7.75 -1.85
CA ARG A 64 5.36 6.92 -0.67
C ARG A 64 4.56 7.37 0.55
N GLN A 65 4.59 8.67 0.87
CA GLN A 65 3.85 9.20 2.01
C GLN A 65 2.34 8.99 1.86
N SER A 66 1.80 9.17 0.65
CA SER A 66 0.38 8.90 0.36
C SER A 66 0.00 7.44 0.60
N ILE A 67 0.83 6.49 0.16
CA ILE A 67 0.63 5.05 0.41
C ILE A 67 0.65 4.78 1.91
N TRP A 68 1.64 5.31 2.63
CA TRP A 68 1.78 5.10 4.06
C TRP A 68 0.57 5.62 4.85
N ASN A 69 0.13 6.84 4.55
CA ASN A 69 -1.05 7.44 5.19
C ASN A 69 -2.30 6.56 5.00
N HIS A 70 -2.48 5.99 3.80
CA HIS A 70 -3.59 5.10 3.53
C HIS A 70 -3.48 3.76 4.29
N LEU A 71 -2.28 3.16 4.37
CA LEU A 71 -2.06 1.96 5.18
C LEU A 71 -2.38 2.21 6.67
N VAL A 72 -2.02 3.38 7.19
CA VAL A 72 -2.37 3.79 8.56
C VAL A 72 -3.89 3.93 8.72
N GLU A 73 -4.57 4.54 7.75
CA GLU A 73 -6.02 4.73 7.77
C GLU A 73 -6.78 3.40 7.83
N ILE A 74 -6.44 2.43 6.98
CA ILE A 74 -7.14 1.13 6.94
C ILE A 74 -6.96 0.32 8.24
N THR A 75 -5.86 0.53 8.98
CA THR A 75 -5.66 -0.09 10.29
C THR A 75 -6.42 0.60 11.41
N LYS A 76 -6.67 1.91 11.31
CA LYS A 76 -7.43 2.68 12.30
C LYS A 76 -8.89 2.28 12.33
N ASN A 77 -9.46 1.91 11.19
CA ASN A 77 -10.84 1.45 11.09
C ASN A 77 -11.02 0.02 11.64
N GLY A 78 -9.96 -0.63 12.12
CA GLY A 78 -10.02 -1.92 12.82
C GLY A 78 -10.17 -3.15 11.93
N HIS A 79 -10.30 -2.96 10.60
CA HIS A 79 -10.59 -4.02 9.64
C HIS A 79 -9.34 -4.77 9.15
N THR A 80 -8.19 -4.11 9.04
CA THR A 80 -6.98 -4.70 8.45
C THR A 80 -5.79 -4.63 9.41
N THR A 81 -5.10 -5.75 9.58
CA THR A 81 -3.76 -5.81 10.19
C THR A 81 -2.72 -5.72 9.09
N VAL A 82 -1.74 -4.82 9.20
CA VAL A 82 -0.68 -4.65 8.19
C VAL A 82 0.67 -5.06 8.75
N ILE A 83 1.35 -5.94 8.03
CA ILE A 83 2.75 -6.32 8.23
C ILE A 83 3.54 -5.85 7.02
N ILE A 84 4.61 -5.09 7.23
CA ILE A 84 5.42 -4.51 6.15
C ILE A 84 6.91 -4.64 6.42
N THR A 85 7.70 -4.96 5.38
CA THR A 85 9.15 -4.75 5.37
C THR A 85 9.49 -3.43 4.67
N THR A 86 10.41 -2.66 5.23
CA THR A 86 10.92 -1.41 4.62
C THR A 86 12.38 -1.17 4.99
N HIS A 87 13.16 -0.64 4.05
CA HIS A 87 14.51 -0.14 4.28
C HIS A 87 14.56 1.34 4.72
N TYR A 88 13.44 2.07 4.72
CA TYR A 88 13.44 3.52 4.98
C TYR A 88 13.12 3.86 6.45
N ILE A 89 14.10 4.45 7.15
CA ILE A 89 14.05 4.81 8.58
C ILE A 89 13.11 5.99 8.90
N ASP A 90 12.87 6.89 7.96
CA ASP A 90 11.94 8.01 8.17
C ASP A 90 10.47 7.54 8.33
N GLU A 91 10.15 6.33 7.84
CA GLU A 91 8.87 5.64 8.08
C GLU A 91 8.82 4.98 9.47
N CYS A 92 9.97 4.63 10.06
CA CYS A 92 10.07 4.12 11.43
C CYS A 92 9.82 5.22 12.49
N ALA A 93 9.97 6.50 12.15
CA ALA A 93 9.63 7.59 13.07
C ALA A 93 8.11 7.70 13.35
N GLN A 94 7.27 7.24 12.41
CA GLN A 94 5.82 7.06 12.63
C GLN A 94 5.48 5.69 13.24
N ALA A 95 6.42 4.76 13.25
CA ALA A 95 6.25 3.40 13.76
C ALA A 95 7.19 3.15 14.93
N HIS A 96 6.81 3.70 16.07
CA HIS A 96 7.42 3.40 17.36
C HIS A 96 6.35 2.68 18.19
N MET A 97 6.30 1.35 18.12
CA MET A 97 5.41 0.47 18.90
C MET A 97 4.08 1.12 19.38
N VAL A 98 3.11 1.34 18.48
CA VAL A 98 1.81 1.94 18.87
C VAL A 98 0.83 0.85 19.28
N SER A 99 0.82 0.52 20.58
CA SER A 99 -0.32 -0.13 21.23
C SER A 99 -1.52 0.83 21.21
N SER A 100 -2.25 0.85 20.08
CA SER A 100 -3.69 1.11 20.00
C SER A 100 -4.28 0.80 18.61
N HIS A 101 -3.46 0.73 17.52
CA HIS A 101 -3.91 0.46 16.14
C HIS A 101 -2.83 -0.35 15.36
N ARG A 102 -3.22 -1.44 14.68
CA ARG A 102 -2.42 -2.65 14.34
C ARG A 102 -1.47 -2.53 13.10
N ILE A 103 -0.32 -1.85 13.19
CA ILE A 103 0.74 -1.89 12.16
C ILE A 103 2.04 -2.48 12.71
N HIS A 104 2.61 -3.47 12.02
CA HIS A 104 3.90 -4.09 12.36
C HIS A 104 4.92 -3.83 11.24
N ILE A 105 6.01 -3.13 11.55
CA ILE A 105 7.15 -2.95 10.64
C ILE A 105 8.25 -3.96 11.00
N VAL A 106 8.71 -4.71 10.00
CA VAL A 106 9.83 -5.63 10.10
C VAL A 106 11.03 -5.00 9.39
N LYS A 107 12.09 -4.69 10.14
CA LYS A 107 13.34 -4.17 9.59
C LYS A 107 14.23 -5.32 9.13
N LEU A 108 14.61 -5.35 7.86
CA LEU A 108 15.67 -6.23 7.37
C LEU A 108 17.01 -5.51 7.52
N TRP A 109 17.93 -6.11 8.26
CA TRP A 109 19.32 -5.66 8.36
C TRP A 109 20.08 -6.25 7.17
N GLU A 110 20.48 -5.41 6.21
CA GLU A 110 21.54 -5.77 5.28
C GLU A 110 22.86 -5.34 5.92
N GLY A 111 23.77 -6.31 6.08
CA GLY A 111 25.10 -6.13 6.66
C GLY A 111 26.00 -5.23 5.83
#